data_AF-A0A1E5WAH6-F1
#
_entry.id   AF-A0A1E5WAH6-F1
#
_cell.length_a   1.000
_cell.length_b   1.000
_cell.length_c   1.000
_cell.angle_alpha   90.00
_cell.angle_beta   90.00
_cell.angle_gamma   90.00
#
_symmetry.space_group_name_H-M   'P 1'
#
loop_
_entity.id
_entity.type
_entity.pdbx_description
1 polymer ?
#
loop_
_entity_poly.entity_id
_entity_poly.type
_entity_poly.pdbx_seq_one_letter_code
_entity_poly.pdbx_strand_id
1 'polypeptide(L)'
;LPPPATTFRPTTSDTFSGLPCNDQTCQSVISQTCPSPASYCTYLMQYSDYTNTTGYLATDTFTFDQIQVPDVVLGCSQASFGDFSGASGVLGFSRGDLSLVSQLHLSWFSYRLASDESKSGNLLQFGDDAVPQTVNSRSTPILNNSVYPDLYYVKLTGIMIDGR
;
A
#
# COMPACT_ATOMS: atom_id res chain seq x y z
N LEU A 1 -6.96 -19.51 -16.96
CA LEU A 1 -6.34 -18.20 -16.66
C LEU A 1 -7.43 -17.33 -16.05
N PRO A 2 -7.18 -16.63 -14.93
CA PRO A 2 -8.12 -15.63 -14.42
C PRO A 2 -8.38 -14.58 -15.51
N PRO A 3 -9.58 -13.96 -15.57
CA PRO A 3 -9.83 -12.86 -16.47
C PRO A 3 -8.84 -11.71 -16.17
N PRO A 4 -8.35 -10.99 -17.20
CA PRO A 4 -7.46 -9.86 -16.99
C PRO A 4 -8.14 -8.82 -16.10
N ALA A 5 -7.36 -8.29 -15.16
CA ALA A 5 -7.80 -7.28 -14.22
C ALA A 5 -8.36 -6.05 -14.96
N THR A 6 -9.43 -5.44 -14.45
CA THR A 6 -9.96 -4.20 -15.01
C THR A 6 -8.92 -3.10 -14.87
N THR A 7 -8.52 -2.50 -15.99
CA THR A 7 -7.55 -1.40 -16.01
C THR A 7 -8.22 -0.11 -15.56
N PHE A 8 -7.61 0.58 -14.59
CA PHE A 8 -8.02 1.92 -14.20
C PHE A 8 -7.79 2.91 -15.35
N ARG A 9 -8.77 3.78 -15.61
CA ARG A 9 -8.71 4.81 -16.66
C ARG A 9 -8.73 6.19 -16.02
N PRO A 10 -7.60 6.91 -15.96
CA PRO A 10 -7.54 8.24 -15.36
C PRO A 10 -8.57 9.23 -15.91
N THR A 11 -8.84 9.17 -17.22
CA THR A 11 -9.77 10.09 -17.91
C THR A 11 -11.24 9.88 -17.56
N THR A 12 -11.58 8.81 -16.81
CA THR A 12 -12.96 8.55 -16.37
C THR A 12 -13.22 8.97 -14.92
N SER A 13 -12.21 9.48 -14.23
CA SER A 13 -12.34 10.03 -12.88
C SER A 13 -12.26 11.55 -12.95
N ASP A 14 -13.28 12.23 -12.41
CA ASP A 14 -13.31 13.68 -12.35
C ASP A 14 -12.42 14.25 -11.23
N THR A 15 -11.96 13.40 -10.30
CA THR A 15 -11.07 13.78 -9.19
C THR A 15 -9.61 13.37 -9.41
N PHE A 16 -9.32 12.69 -10.51
CA PHE A 16 -7.95 12.31 -10.83
C PHE A 16 -7.12 13.53 -11.22
N SER A 17 -5.94 13.65 -10.62
CA SER A 17 -4.96 14.68 -10.97
C SER A 17 -3.54 14.10 -10.95
N GLY A 18 -2.80 14.25 -12.05
CA GLY A 18 -1.41 13.83 -12.07
C GLY A 18 -0.54 14.73 -11.19
N LEU A 19 0.33 14.15 -10.37
CA LEU A 19 1.15 14.89 -9.42
C LEU A 19 2.34 15.54 -10.16
N PRO A 20 2.48 16.88 -10.13
CA PRO A 20 3.63 17.55 -10.73
C PRO A 20 4.94 17.15 -10.05
N CYS A 21 6.03 17.15 -10.81
CA CYS A 21 7.34 16.77 -10.30
C CYS A 21 7.84 17.75 -9.24
N ASN A 22 7.57 19.05 -9.38
CA ASN A 22 7.97 20.06 -8.41
C ASN A 22 7.05 20.13 -7.17
N ASP A 23 6.03 19.27 -7.10
CA ASP A 23 5.16 19.18 -5.93
C ASP A 23 5.96 18.79 -4.69
N GLN A 24 5.65 19.39 -3.54
CA GLN A 24 6.37 19.12 -2.30
C GLN A 24 6.25 17.65 -1.89
N THR A 25 5.10 17.03 -2.11
CA THR A 25 4.88 15.60 -1.84
C THR A 25 5.77 14.73 -2.72
N CYS A 26 5.91 15.10 -4.00
CA CYS A 26 6.80 14.39 -4.91
C CYS A 26 8.26 14.47 -4.46
N GLN A 27 8.72 15.69 -4.16
CA GLN A 27 10.11 15.95 -3.80
C GLN A 27 10.48 15.40 -2.41
N SER A 28 9.51 15.24 -1.50
CA SER A 28 9.78 14.65 -0.18
C SER A 28 9.95 13.13 -0.21
N VAL A 29 9.25 12.45 -1.13
CA VAL A 29 9.25 10.97 -1.20
C VAL A 29 10.14 10.40 -2.29
N ILE A 30 10.39 11.16 -3.36
CA ILE A 30 11.24 10.76 -4.48
C ILE A 30 12.27 11.86 -4.74
N SER A 31 13.53 11.56 -4.45
CA SER A 31 14.65 12.43 -4.81
C SER A 31 14.90 12.34 -6.32
N GLN A 32 14.23 13.19 -7.12
CA GLN A 32 14.38 13.25 -8.57
C GLN A 32 14.58 14.67 -9.11
N THR A 33 15.30 14.78 -10.22
CA THR A 33 15.41 16.04 -10.97
C THR A 33 14.24 16.17 -11.93
N CYS A 34 13.55 17.30 -11.90
CA CYS A 34 12.41 17.56 -12.77
C CYS A 34 12.86 18.11 -14.14
N PRO A 35 12.58 17.41 -15.26
CA PRO A 35 12.87 17.94 -16.60
C PRO A 35 12.14 19.27 -16.88
N SER A 36 10.94 19.42 -16.33
CA SER A 36 10.21 20.69 -16.25
C SER A 36 9.36 20.72 -14.98
N PRO A 37 8.96 21.89 -14.46
CA PRO A 37 8.11 21.93 -13.26
C PRO A 37 6.80 21.16 -13.42
N ALA A 38 6.23 21.16 -14.63
CA ALA A 38 4.96 20.51 -14.94
C ALA A 38 5.07 19.05 -15.41
N SER A 39 6.29 18.49 -15.53
CA SER A 39 6.43 17.06 -15.82
C SER A 39 5.87 16.23 -14.66
N TYR A 40 5.32 15.05 -14.92
CA TYR A 40 4.82 14.19 -13.86
C TYR A 40 5.91 13.74 -12.89
N CYS A 41 5.53 13.51 -11.64
CA CYS A 41 6.36 12.90 -10.61
C CYS A 41 6.56 11.41 -10.92
N THR A 42 7.66 11.04 -11.58
CA THR A 42 7.90 9.65 -11.98
C THR A 42 8.41 8.78 -10.83
N TYR A 43 8.11 7.47 -10.88
CA TYR A 43 8.62 6.51 -9.90
C TYR A 43 9.07 5.19 -10.57
N LEU A 44 9.97 4.49 -9.87
CA LEU A 44 10.29 3.07 -10.06
C LEU A 44 10.16 2.40 -8.69
N MET A 45 9.31 1.40 -8.58
CA MET A 45 9.12 0.61 -7.36
C MET A 45 9.54 -0.82 -7.62
N GLN A 46 10.45 -1.33 -6.79
CA GLN A 46 10.91 -2.71 -6.82
C GLN A 46 10.45 -3.42 -5.54
N TYR A 47 9.79 -4.56 -5.72
CA TYR A 47 9.33 -5.40 -4.62
C TYR A 47 10.36 -6.48 -4.27
N SER A 48 10.20 -7.09 -3.09
CA SER A 48 11.14 -8.08 -2.56
C SER A 48 11.20 -9.38 -3.37
N ASP A 49 10.16 -9.67 -4.15
CA ASP A 49 10.06 -10.81 -5.06
C ASP A 49 10.61 -10.50 -6.46
N TYR A 50 11.32 -9.37 -6.61
CA TYR A 50 11.91 -8.86 -7.85
C TYR A 50 10.89 -8.41 -8.90
N THR A 51 9.59 -8.43 -8.60
CA THR A 51 8.60 -7.72 -9.42
C THR A 51 8.83 -6.22 -9.31
N ASN A 52 8.44 -5.46 -10.34
CA ASN A 52 8.56 -4.02 -10.32
C ASN A 52 7.47 -3.33 -11.13
N THR A 53 7.28 -2.05 -10.87
CA THR A 53 6.42 -1.15 -11.63
C THR A 53 7.09 0.20 -11.80
N THR A 54 6.91 0.79 -12.99
CA THR A 54 7.29 2.16 -13.31
C THR A 54 6.07 2.94 -13.76
N GLY A 55 6.04 4.23 -13.42
CA GLY A 55 4.93 5.10 -13.75
C GLY A 55 5.12 6.48 -13.16
N TYR A 56 4.00 7.11 -12.81
CA TYR A 56 3.99 8.43 -12.19
C TYR A 56 2.99 8.50 -11.04
N LEU A 57 3.24 9.38 -10.09
CA LEU A 57 2.31 9.65 -8.99
C LEU A 57 1.16 10.53 -9.47
N ALA A 58 0.00 10.29 -8.90
CA ALA A 58 -1.22 11.06 -9.09
C ALA A 58 -1.98 11.12 -7.76
N THR A 59 -2.99 11.97 -7.67
CA THR A 59 -4.00 11.95 -6.63
C THR A 59 -5.35 11.52 -7.22
N ASP A 60 -6.16 10.84 -6.42
CA ASP A 60 -7.56 10.59 -6.73
C ASP A 60 -8.37 10.34 -5.44
N THR A 61 -9.69 10.27 -5.58
CA THR A 61 -10.59 9.93 -4.46
C THR A 61 -10.71 8.42 -4.31
N PHE A 62 -10.37 7.91 -3.13
CA PHE A 62 -10.56 6.50 -2.79
C PHE A 62 -11.89 6.34 -2.06
N THR A 63 -12.64 5.29 -2.40
CA THR A 63 -13.90 4.97 -1.71
C THR A 63 -13.73 3.65 -0.96
N PHE A 64 -13.94 3.70 0.36
CA PHE A 64 -13.97 2.55 1.26
C PHE A 64 -15.40 2.40 1.79
N ASP A 65 -16.12 1.37 1.33
CA ASP A 65 -17.55 1.22 1.56
C ASP A 65 -18.35 2.47 1.17
N GLN A 66 -18.78 3.27 2.15
CA GLN A 66 -19.53 4.52 1.95
C GLN A 66 -18.69 5.77 2.22
N ILE A 67 -17.41 5.61 2.57
CA ILE A 67 -16.51 6.69 2.95
C ILE A 67 -15.63 7.05 1.76
N GLN A 68 -15.68 8.31 1.35
CA GLN A 68 -14.79 8.85 0.32
C GLN A 68 -13.63 9.60 0.99
N VAL A 69 -12.42 9.32 0.52
CA VAL A 69 -11.20 10.00 0.93
C VAL A 69 -10.60 10.67 -0.31
N PRO A 70 -10.69 12.00 -0.44
CA PRO A 70 -10.10 12.71 -1.56
C PRO A 70 -8.57 12.79 -1.43
N ASP A 71 -7.93 13.19 -2.53
CA ASP A 71 -6.51 13.55 -2.58
C ASP A 71 -5.54 12.46 -2.10
N VAL A 72 -5.93 11.18 -2.23
CA VAL A 72 -5.04 10.05 -1.93
C VAL A 72 -4.01 9.93 -3.04
N VAL A 73 -2.74 9.98 -2.69
CA VAL A 73 -1.60 9.82 -3.61
C VAL A 73 -1.44 8.34 -3.95
N LEU A 74 -1.39 8.05 -5.25
CA LEU A 74 -1.22 6.71 -5.79
C LEU A 74 -0.23 6.69 -6.96
N GLY A 75 0.36 5.52 -7.20
CA GLY A 75 1.16 5.27 -8.39
C GLY A 75 0.30 4.83 -9.57
N CYS A 76 0.28 5.61 -10.64
CA CYS A 76 -0.29 5.22 -11.91
C CYS A 76 0.76 4.45 -12.73
N SER A 77 0.75 3.12 -12.59
CA SER A 77 1.66 2.21 -13.30
C SER A 77 1.47 2.31 -14.81
N GLN A 78 2.56 2.56 -15.54
CA GLN A 78 2.61 2.53 -17.01
C GLN A 78 3.23 1.24 -17.52
N ALA A 79 4.16 0.65 -16.75
CA ALA A 79 4.75 -0.65 -17.05
C ALA A 79 4.97 -1.43 -15.76
N SER A 80 4.86 -2.74 -15.86
CA SER A 80 5.09 -3.67 -14.76
C SER A 80 5.87 -4.88 -15.27
N PHE A 81 6.76 -5.41 -14.43
CA PHE A 81 7.52 -6.61 -14.70
C PHE A 81 7.28 -7.66 -13.61
N GLY A 82 7.08 -8.92 -14.03
CA GLY A 82 6.80 -10.04 -13.15
C GLY A 82 5.31 -10.37 -13.03
N ASP A 83 4.98 -11.26 -12.09
CA ASP A 83 3.62 -11.78 -11.90
C ASP A 83 2.94 -11.11 -10.69
N PHE A 84 1.84 -10.38 -10.94
CA PHE A 84 1.00 -9.74 -9.92
C PHE A 84 -0.26 -10.56 -9.62
N SER A 85 -0.29 -11.85 -9.97
CA SER A 85 -1.42 -12.76 -9.72
C SER A 85 -2.75 -12.27 -10.30
N GLY A 86 -2.70 -11.51 -11.41
CA GLY A 86 -3.88 -10.92 -12.04
C GLY A 86 -4.50 -9.73 -11.28
N ALA A 87 -3.81 -9.14 -10.30
CA ALA A 87 -4.26 -7.93 -9.62
C ALA A 87 -4.14 -6.68 -10.52
N SER A 88 -5.04 -5.71 -10.35
CA SER A 88 -4.98 -4.40 -11.04
C SER A 88 -3.96 -3.43 -10.42
N GLY A 89 -3.41 -3.75 -9.24
CA GLY A 89 -2.51 -2.88 -8.50
C GLY A 89 -2.12 -3.45 -7.14
N VAL A 90 -1.33 -2.68 -6.39
CA VAL A 90 -0.81 -3.05 -5.07
C VAL A 90 -1.19 -1.99 -4.05
N LEU A 91 -1.72 -2.42 -2.90
CA LEU A 91 -1.97 -1.54 -1.75
C LEU A 91 -0.83 -1.66 -0.74
N GLY A 92 -0.16 -0.55 -0.46
CA GLY A 92 0.96 -0.48 0.48
C GLY A 92 0.51 -0.18 1.91
N PHE A 93 0.92 -1.04 2.85
CA PHE A 93 0.58 -0.92 4.28
C PHE A 93 1.78 -0.60 5.17
N SER A 94 2.94 -0.29 4.57
CA SER A 94 4.15 0.10 5.30
C SER A 94 3.95 1.37 6.14
N ARG A 95 4.98 1.79 6.86
CA ARG A 95 4.99 3.02 7.66
C ARG A 95 5.57 4.23 6.92
N GLY A 96 5.81 4.08 5.61
CA GLY A 96 6.32 5.17 4.78
C GLY A 96 5.22 6.15 4.37
N ASP A 97 5.61 7.34 3.93
CA ASP A 97 4.68 8.47 3.71
C ASP A 97 3.61 8.21 2.65
N LEU A 98 3.93 7.43 1.60
CA LEU A 98 2.98 7.07 0.54
C LEU A 98 2.12 5.84 0.88
N SER A 99 2.27 5.23 2.04
CA SER A 99 1.44 4.08 2.40
C SER A 99 0.00 4.52 2.68
N LEU A 100 -0.95 3.60 2.50
CA LEU A 100 -2.35 3.89 2.82
C LEU A 100 -2.53 4.19 4.32
N VAL A 101 -1.74 3.54 5.18
CA VAL A 101 -1.77 3.75 6.64
C VAL A 101 -1.39 5.20 6.98
N SER A 102 -0.33 5.73 6.36
CA SER A 102 0.15 7.09 6.61
C SER A 102 -0.78 8.15 6.03
N GLN A 103 -1.21 7.97 4.78
CA GLN A 103 -2.07 8.93 4.07
C GLN A 103 -3.47 9.05 4.70
N LEU A 104 -4.01 7.94 5.20
CA LEU A 104 -5.31 7.93 5.90
C LEU A 104 -5.19 8.21 7.41
N HIS A 105 -3.98 8.48 7.91
CA HIS A 105 -3.72 8.71 9.34
C HIS A 105 -4.25 7.59 10.24
N LEU A 106 -4.16 6.34 9.78
CA LEU A 106 -4.69 5.19 10.50
C LEU A 106 -3.78 4.83 11.68
N SER A 107 -4.37 4.79 12.87
CA SER A 107 -3.68 4.27 14.06
C SER A 107 -3.62 2.74 14.07
N TRP A 108 -4.61 2.08 13.45
CA TRP A 108 -4.75 0.63 13.44
C TRP A 108 -5.24 0.16 12.07
N PHE A 109 -4.75 -1.00 11.67
CA PHE A 109 -5.34 -1.83 10.62
C PHE A 109 -5.21 -3.29 11.03
N SER A 110 -6.13 -4.13 10.58
CA SER A 110 -6.11 -5.56 10.86
C SER A 110 -6.61 -6.32 9.65
N TYR A 111 -6.12 -7.55 9.47
CA TYR A 111 -6.49 -8.37 8.35
C TYR A 111 -6.65 -9.82 8.76
N ARG A 112 -7.57 -10.52 8.10
CA ARG A 112 -7.74 -11.98 8.17
C ARG A 112 -7.68 -12.52 6.75
N LEU A 113 -6.66 -13.32 6.49
CA LEU A 113 -6.58 -14.12 5.28
C LEU A 113 -7.27 -15.45 5.55
N ALA A 114 -8.35 -15.70 4.81
CA ALA A 114 -9.07 -16.96 4.85
C ALA A 114 -8.28 -18.03 4.07
N SER A 115 -8.29 -19.26 4.57
CA SER A 115 -7.84 -20.41 3.78
C SER A 115 -8.85 -20.74 2.69
N ASP A 116 -8.42 -21.46 1.66
CA ASP A 116 -9.29 -21.87 0.55
C ASP A 116 -10.52 -22.70 1.03
N GLU A 117 -10.37 -23.43 2.13
CA GLU A 117 -11.42 -24.25 2.76
C GLU A 117 -12.38 -23.45 3.66
N SER A 118 -12.10 -22.18 3.92
CA SER A 118 -12.88 -21.35 4.84
C SER A 118 -14.19 -20.88 4.20
N LYS A 119 -15.31 -21.08 4.91
CA LYS A 119 -16.60 -20.48 4.54
C LYS A 119 -16.66 -18.96 4.75
N SER A 120 -15.71 -18.41 5.50
CA SER A 120 -15.60 -16.96 5.73
C SER A 120 -14.57 -16.37 4.77
N GLY A 121 -14.91 -15.30 4.05
CA GLY A 121 -13.99 -14.62 3.11
C GLY A 121 -12.81 -13.93 3.79
N ASN A 122 -11.94 -13.29 3.01
CA ASN A 122 -10.90 -12.40 3.55
C ASN A 122 -11.53 -11.16 4.22
N LEU A 123 -10.84 -10.58 5.18
CA LEU A 123 -11.26 -9.35 5.86
C LEU A 123 -10.08 -8.40 6.01
N LEU A 124 -10.33 -7.12 5.78
CA LEU A 124 -9.41 -6.01 6.03
C LEU A 124 -10.21 -4.91 6.73
N GLN A 125 -9.72 -4.45 7.87
CA GLN A 125 -10.37 -3.40 8.67
C GLN A 125 -9.36 -2.29 8.97
N PHE A 126 -9.88 -1.08 9.15
CA PHE A 126 -9.09 0.13 9.39
C PHE A 126 -9.64 0.88 10.61
N GLY A 127 -8.77 1.66 11.26
CA GLY A 127 -9.17 2.53 12.37
C GLY A 127 -9.70 1.74 13.57
N ASP A 128 -10.75 2.26 14.21
CA ASP A 128 -11.30 1.66 15.42
C ASP A 128 -11.88 0.25 15.20
N ASP A 129 -12.40 -0.02 14.00
CA ASP A 129 -12.90 -1.34 13.62
C ASP A 129 -11.78 -2.40 13.55
N ALA A 130 -10.54 -1.96 13.38
CA ALA A 130 -9.38 -2.84 13.35
C ALA A 130 -8.88 -3.25 14.74
N VAL A 131 -9.33 -2.56 15.80
CA VAL A 131 -8.86 -2.82 17.16
C VAL A 131 -9.31 -4.22 17.59
N PRO A 132 -8.38 -5.11 18.01
CA PRO A 132 -8.74 -6.48 18.37
C PRO A 132 -9.75 -6.53 19.53
N GLN A 133 -10.98 -6.96 19.22
CA GLN A 133 -12.06 -7.15 20.21
C GLN A 133 -12.00 -8.55 20.88
N THR A 134 -10.89 -9.28 20.73
CA THR A 134 -10.80 -10.67 21.18
C THR A 134 -10.30 -10.77 22.62
N VAL A 135 -10.93 -11.66 23.39
CA VAL A 135 -10.67 -11.84 24.84
C VAL A 135 -9.26 -12.37 25.14
N ASN A 136 -8.52 -12.86 24.14
CA ASN A 136 -7.19 -13.46 24.29
C ASN A 136 -6.15 -12.91 23.30
N SER A 137 -6.25 -11.62 22.94
CA SER A 137 -5.24 -11.00 22.08
C SER A 137 -3.86 -11.03 22.75
N ARG A 138 -2.83 -11.37 21.95
CA ARG A 138 -1.43 -11.26 22.36
C ARG A 138 -0.77 -10.20 21.49
N SER A 139 0.04 -9.35 22.11
CA SER A 139 0.78 -8.30 21.42
C SER A 139 2.28 -8.46 21.63
N THR A 140 3.05 -7.91 20.70
CA THR A 140 4.50 -7.76 20.79
C THR A 140 4.85 -6.37 20.29
N PRO A 141 5.87 -5.70 20.86
CA PRO A 141 6.30 -4.41 20.37
C PRO A 141 6.76 -4.48 18.92
N ILE A 142 6.29 -3.53 18.10
CA ILE A 142 6.85 -3.27 16.78
C ILE A 142 8.19 -2.55 16.97
N LEU A 143 9.23 -3.05 16.32
CA LEU A 143 10.58 -2.53 16.37
C LEU A 143 10.86 -1.62 15.19
N ASN A 144 11.72 -0.62 15.40
CA ASN A 144 12.28 0.20 14.33
C ASN A 144 13.56 -0.44 13.76
N ASN A 145 13.78 -0.23 12.47
CA ASN A 145 14.99 -0.64 11.78
C ASN A 145 15.62 0.58 11.10
N SER A 146 16.91 0.82 11.30
CA SER A 146 17.58 2.01 10.75
C SER A 146 17.82 1.95 9.24
N VAL A 147 17.82 0.76 8.65
CA VAL A 147 18.04 0.55 7.20
C VAL A 147 16.70 0.63 6.44
N TYR A 148 15.66 0.01 6.99
CA TYR A 148 14.31 -0.01 6.39
C TYR A 148 13.28 0.42 7.45
N PRO A 149 13.21 1.72 7.79
CA PRO A 149 12.35 2.21 8.87
C PRO A 149 10.85 2.02 8.61
N ASP A 150 10.47 1.89 7.34
CA ASP A 150 9.08 1.80 6.92
C ASP A 150 8.48 0.40 7.10
N LEU A 151 9.28 -0.63 7.36
CA LEU A 151 8.81 -1.99 7.52
C LEU A 151 8.49 -2.32 8.99
N TYR A 152 7.59 -3.29 9.19
CA TYR A 152 7.24 -3.78 10.52
C TYR A 152 8.18 -4.91 10.94
N TYR A 153 8.95 -4.68 12.00
CA TYR A 153 9.81 -5.69 12.61
C TYR A 153 9.28 -6.11 13.97
N VAL A 154 9.46 -7.39 14.32
CA VAL A 154 9.15 -7.92 15.65
C VAL A 154 10.35 -8.69 16.18
N LYS A 155 10.48 -8.76 17.51
CA LYS A 155 11.55 -9.55 18.15
C LYS A 155 11.15 -11.02 18.20
N LEU A 156 11.77 -11.86 17.36
CA LEU A 156 11.68 -13.31 17.50
C LEU A 156 12.70 -13.79 18.55
N THR A 157 12.23 -14.44 19.62
CA THR A 157 13.10 -14.92 20.71
C THR A 157 13.50 -16.38 20.57
N GLY A 158 12.75 -17.16 19.80
CA GLY A 158 13.00 -18.57 19.56
C GLY A 158 11.93 -19.17 18.66
N ILE A 159 12.27 -20.30 18.06
CA ILE A 159 11.36 -21.15 17.31
C ILE A 159 11.37 -22.49 18.02
N MET A 160 10.19 -23.05 18.29
CA MET A 160 10.05 -24.35 18.92
C MET A 160 9.30 -25.29 17.99
N ILE A 161 9.84 -26.49 17.76
CA ILE A 161 9.25 -27.53 16.93
C ILE A 161 9.08 -28.77 17.80
N ASP A 162 7.84 -29.25 17.94
CA ASP A 162 7.51 -30.42 18.77
C ASP A 162 8.05 -30.35 20.22
N GLY A 163 8.08 -29.13 20.78
CA GLY A 163 8.57 -28.89 22.15
C GLY A 163 10.09 -28.73 22.28
N ARG A 164 10.83 -28.61 21.17
CA ARG A 164 12.30 -28.44 21.14
C ARG A 164 12.72 -27.16 20.46
#